data_AF-A0A0W7Y4L1-F1
#
_entry.id   AF-A0A0W7Y4L1-F1
#
_cell.length_a   1.000
_cell.length_b   1.000
_cell.length_c   1.000
_cell.angle_alpha   90.00
_cell.angle_beta   90.00
_cell.angle_gamma   90.00
#
_symmetry.space_group_name_H-M   'P 1'
#
loop_
_entity.id
_entity.type
_entity.pdbx_description
1 polymer ?
#
loop_
_entity_poly.entity_id
_entity_poly.type
_entity_poly.pdbx_seq_one_letter_code
_entity_poly.pdbx_strand_id
1 'polypeptide(L)'
;MINVLGGIGLFLLGMTMLTNGLKELAGDALKKWLNRFTGGTISSVLSGTLMTMLVQSSTATTLITIGFVSAGLLTFVQSIGVIIGANIGSTSTGWIISLIGFKINMQTMSLPFIALGVFVQLLAPRDYKAVGGLVTGFGLLFLGIDVLQGGMAAVQDKIPFDAFSANSISGILILIVLGLIMTVIMQASSAAIAATLTALYAGAIDFEQAAYLVIGQNIGTTATALFAAIGASTAAKRTAVTHVLFNVVTAILVTFGATFMFTLTEFVTKSINGSFDETLGIAVFHTLFSVIGAILFVPFVRPFAKAIEKMIPEKGNRLTRNLDDSVAKLPGVAVEVSFNTLQDITKELTTVIVTLIQGKKRTAEIDSQLAQIDEAIEKTRLFMDAIQSSSQKERSKHIALLHALDHLYRLSKALREQNPNAFQLQVTLTQKWLEVLEKVLLIIDEDERLPEIATLLEVTSSEMAAVRRDKRNAYFEHTVENVVELETAVSKVEALLWLDRLIYHYWRTTARLAEYQTVTKKGRHVEAEKNTAIVE
;
A
#
# COMPACT_ATOMS: atom_id res chain seq x y z
N MET A 1 2.97 -37.34 -8.85
CA MET A 1 2.84 -35.97 -9.40
C MET A 1 1.41 -35.45 -9.38
N ILE A 2 0.40 -36.13 -9.97
CA ILE A 2 -1.00 -35.63 -9.95
C ILE A 2 -1.50 -35.43 -8.51
N ASN A 3 -1.29 -36.39 -7.61
CA ASN A 3 -1.67 -36.23 -6.19
C ASN A 3 -0.94 -35.05 -5.52
N VAL A 4 0.35 -34.82 -5.82
CA VAL A 4 1.08 -33.66 -5.29
C VAL A 4 0.46 -32.35 -5.78
N LEU A 5 0.18 -32.22 -7.08
CA LEU A 5 -0.45 -31.01 -7.62
C LEU A 5 -1.88 -30.81 -7.07
N GLY A 6 -2.67 -31.88 -6.99
CA GLY A 6 -4.03 -31.85 -6.44
C GLY A 6 -4.04 -31.51 -4.96
N GLY A 7 -3.13 -32.09 -4.17
CA GLY A 7 -2.96 -31.80 -2.75
C GLY A 7 -2.52 -30.35 -2.50
N ILE A 8 -1.60 -29.81 -3.30
CA ILE A 8 -1.26 -28.37 -3.29
C ILE A 8 -2.50 -27.53 -3.60
N GLY A 9 -3.30 -27.89 -4.60
CA GLY A 9 -4.53 -27.19 -4.96
C GLY A 9 -5.55 -27.17 -3.83
N LEU A 10 -5.80 -28.32 -3.19
CA LEU A 10 -6.69 -28.44 -2.03
C LEU A 10 -6.16 -27.64 -0.83
N PHE A 11 -4.86 -27.72 -0.56
CA PHE A 11 -4.20 -26.96 0.49
C PHE A 11 -4.34 -25.45 0.28
N LEU A 12 -4.04 -24.96 -0.93
CA LEU A 12 -4.17 -23.55 -1.30
C LEU A 12 -5.62 -23.06 -1.22
N LEU A 13 -6.58 -23.86 -1.68
CA LEU A 13 -8.00 -23.54 -1.57
C LEU A 13 -8.41 -23.48 -0.09
N GLY A 14 -7.99 -24.46 0.71
CA GLY A 14 -8.25 -24.51 2.14
C GLY A 14 -7.70 -23.29 2.87
N MET A 15 -6.43 -22.95 2.62
CA MET A 15 -5.78 -21.75 3.15
C MET A 15 -6.52 -20.48 2.72
N THR A 16 -6.94 -20.37 1.46
CA THR A 16 -7.68 -19.20 0.96
C THR A 16 -9.01 -19.02 1.71
N MET A 17 -9.76 -20.11 1.90
CA MET A 17 -11.03 -20.08 2.64
C MET A 17 -10.82 -19.76 4.13
N LEU A 18 -9.80 -20.34 4.75
CA LEU A 18 -9.40 -20.05 6.13
C LEU A 18 -9.09 -18.56 6.30
N THR A 19 -8.25 -18.01 5.42
CA THR A 19 -7.87 -16.60 5.39
C THR A 19 -9.08 -15.69 5.22
N ASN A 20 -9.99 -16.00 4.29
CA ASN A 20 -11.16 -15.16 4.04
C ASN A 20 -12.13 -15.20 5.23
N GLY A 21 -12.35 -16.37 5.83
CA GLY A 21 -13.15 -16.50 7.05
C GLY A 21 -12.57 -15.70 8.22
N LEU A 22 -11.25 -15.79 8.44
CA LEU A 22 -10.56 -14.99 9.46
C LEU A 22 -10.66 -13.48 9.20
N LYS A 23 -10.50 -13.04 7.94
CA LYS A 23 -10.62 -11.63 7.57
C LYS A 23 -12.03 -11.09 7.81
N GLU A 24 -13.06 -11.87 7.47
CA GLU A 24 -14.45 -11.48 7.63
C GLU A 24 -14.84 -11.39 9.11
N LEU A 25 -14.37 -12.34 9.94
CA LEU A 25 -14.54 -12.31 11.39
C LEU A 25 -13.74 -11.18 12.07
N ALA A 26 -12.56 -10.83 11.53
CA ALA A 26 -11.71 -9.76 12.05
C ALA A 26 -12.10 -8.35 11.56
N GLY A 27 -13.14 -8.20 10.72
CA GLY A 27 -13.39 -7.02 9.88
C GLY A 27 -13.21 -5.66 10.57
N ASP A 28 -13.83 -5.43 11.72
CA ASP A 28 -13.74 -4.14 12.41
C ASP A 28 -12.43 -3.94 13.17
N ALA A 29 -11.75 -5.02 13.58
CA ALA A 29 -10.41 -4.95 14.15
C ALA A 29 -9.38 -4.59 13.07
N LEU A 30 -9.49 -5.17 11.88
CA LEU A 30 -8.63 -4.86 10.73
C LEU A 30 -8.79 -3.39 10.29
N LYS A 31 -10.03 -2.88 10.30
CA LYS A 31 -10.35 -1.46 10.04
C LYS A 31 -9.83 -0.50 11.10
N LYS A 32 -10.01 -0.81 12.39
CA LYS A 32 -9.47 0.00 13.49
C LYS A 32 -7.94 0.02 13.48
N TRP A 33 -7.33 -1.05 13.03
CA TRP A 33 -5.88 -1.21 12.93
C TRP A 33 -5.26 -0.42 11.76
N LEU A 34 -5.97 -0.26 10.64
CA LEU A 34 -5.57 0.65 9.54
C LEU A 34 -5.32 2.09 10.01
N ASN A 35 -5.99 2.51 11.10
CA ASN A 35 -5.81 3.84 11.70
C ASN A 35 -4.64 3.93 12.71
N ARG A 36 -3.89 2.84 12.97
CA ARG A 36 -2.85 2.75 14.02
C ARG A 36 -1.42 2.57 13.52
N PHE A 37 -1.15 2.84 12.24
CA PHE A 37 0.23 2.93 11.72
C PHE A 37 1.02 4.17 12.23
N THR A 38 0.56 4.78 13.32
CA THR A 38 1.22 5.86 14.03
C THR A 38 2.14 5.28 15.10
N GLY A 39 3.37 4.95 14.70
CA GLY A 39 4.39 4.48 15.61
C GLY A 39 5.69 4.24 14.87
N GLY A 40 6.83 4.46 15.55
CA GLY A 40 8.16 4.25 14.96
C GLY A 40 8.40 2.81 14.50
N THR A 41 9.64 2.50 14.09
CA THR A 41 10.02 1.23 13.44
C THR A 41 9.47 -0.04 14.11
N ILE A 42 9.47 -0.13 15.44
CA ILE A 42 8.97 -1.31 16.17
C ILE A 42 7.48 -1.51 15.99
N SER A 43 6.68 -0.43 16.05
CA SER A 43 5.25 -0.50 15.78
C SER A 43 4.98 -0.95 14.35
N SER A 44 5.79 -0.50 13.38
CA SER A 44 5.71 -0.96 11.99
C SER A 44 6.02 -2.46 11.85
N VAL A 45 7.03 -2.98 12.55
CA VAL A 45 7.37 -4.42 12.57
C VAL A 45 6.23 -5.24 13.15
N LEU A 46 5.76 -4.91 14.36
CA LEU A 46 4.63 -5.61 14.98
C LEU A 46 3.40 -5.56 14.08
N SER A 47 3.20 -4.43 13.41
CA SER A 47 2.10 -4.28 12.47
C SER A 47 2.23 -5.24 11.28
N GLY A 48 3.39 -5.27 10.61
CA GLY A 48 3.63 -6.21 9.52
C GLY A 48 3.47 -7.68 9.92
N THR A 49 3.92 -8.04 11.12
CA THR A 49 3.79 -9.39 11.69
C THR A 49 2.33 -9.78 11.86
N LEU A 50 1.56 -8.94 12.56
CA LEU A 50 0.13 -9.21 12.82
C LEU A 50 -0.66 -9.24 11.52
N MET A 51 -0.44 -8.29 10.61
CA MET A 51 -1.14 -8.23 9.33
C MET A 51 -0.87 -9.49 8.51
N THR A 52 0.39 -9.89 8.38
CA THR A 52 0.72 -11.06 7.57
C THR A 52 0.26 -12.36 8.22
N MET A 53 0.24 -12.44 9.56
CA MET A 53 -0.31 -13.59 10.27
C MET A 53 -1.84 -13.68 10.12
N LEU A 54 -2.56 -12.56 10.10
CA LEU A 54 -4.02 -12.55 9.90
C LEU A 54 -4.39 -12.80 8.43
N VAL A 55 -3.68 -12.14 7.51
CA VAL A 55 -3.92 -12.21 6.06
C VAL A 55 -3.32 -13.47 5.45
N GLN A 56 -2.35 -14.11 6.11
CA GLN A 56 -1.60 -15.30 5.64
C GLN A 56 -0.97 -15.11 4.25
N SER A 57 -0.74 -13.86 3.83
CA SER A 57 -0.13 -13.53 2.54
C SER A 57 0.80 -12.33 2.71
N SER A 58 2.11 -12.59 2.68
CA SER A 58 3.13 -11.54 2.71
C SER A 58 3.09 -10.69 1.45
N THR A 59 2.82 -11.27 0.28
CA THR A 59 2.64 -10.52 -0.97
C THR A 59 1.53 -9.48 -0.86
N ALA A 60 0.38 -9.84 -0.29
CA ALA A 60 -0.71 -8.89 -0.04
C ALA A 60 -0.28 -7.79 0.94
N THR A 61 0.38 -8.14 2.05
CA THR A 61 0.92 -7.17 3.01
C THR A 61 1.91 -6.21 2.34
N THR A 62 2.83 -6.71 1.50
CA THR A 62 3.80 -5.88 0.78
C THR A 62 3.12 -4.93 -0.21
N LEU A 63 2.14 -5.39 -0.99
CA LEU A 63 1.40 -4.54 -1.93
C LEU A 63 0.60 -3.44 -1.22
N ILE A 64 -0.05 -3.78 -0.10
CA ILE A 64 -0.75 -2.79 0.74
C ILE A 64 0.25 -1.77 1.32
N THR A 65 1.43 -2.24 1.74
CA THR A 65 2.49 -1.37 2.24
C THR A 65 2.97 -0.39 1.16
N ILE A 66 3.21 -0.86 -0.07
CA ILE A 66 3.53 -0.01 -1.22
C ILE A 66 2.42 1.02 -1.44
N GLY A 67 1.16 0.58 -1.36
CA GLY A 67 -0.03 1.43 -1.37
C GLY A 67 0.05 2.57 -0.37
N PHE A 68 0.33 2.28 0.89
CA PHE A 68 0.39 3.30 1.94
C PHE A 68 1.61 4.22 1.87
N VAL A 69 2.75 3.71 1.42
CA VAL A 69 3.92 4.58 1.15
C VAL A 69 3.60 5.56 0.03
N SER A 70 2.97 5.05 -1.03
CA SER A 70 2.53 5.87 -2.16
C SER A 70 1.44 6.86 -1.73
N ALA A 71 0.54 6.46 -0.85
CA ALA A 71 -0.46 7.37 -0.29
C ALA A 71 0.13 8.42 0.68
N GLY A 72 1.42 8.35 1.03
CA GLY A 72 2.01 9.21 2.06
C GLY A 72 1.56 8.87 3.49
N LEU A 73 0.76 7.81 3.67
CA LEU A 73 0.28 7.33 4.97
C LEU A 73 1.39 6.61 5.76
N LEU A 74 2.41 6.10 5.06
CA LEU A 74 3.61 5.51 5.64
C LEU A 74 4.86 6.18 5.07
N THR A 75 5.82 6.48 5.94
CA THR A 75 7.18 6.80 5.48
C THR A 75 7.85 5.55 4.91
N PHE A 76 8.83 5.75 4.03
CA PHE A 76 9.63 4.63 3.52
C PHE A 76 10.32 3.85 4.65
N VAL A 77 10.80 4.52 5.70
CA VAL A 77 11.38 3.89 6.91
C VAL A 77 10.38 2.97 7.60
N GLN A 78 9.13 3.40 7.79
CA GLN A 78 8.09 2.56 8.39
C GLN A 78 7.76 1.36 7.49
N SER A 79 7.74 1.55 6.17
CA SER A 79 7.50 0.46 5.22
C SER A 79 8.52 -0.68 5.34
N ILE A 80 9.79 -0.36 5.57
CA ILE A 80 10.84 -1.35 5.84
C ILE A 80 10.47 -2.16 7.09
N GLY A 81 10.02 -1.48 8.15
CA GLY A 81 9.55 -2.14 9.37
C GLY A 81 8.38 -3.10 9.07
N VAL A 82 7.39 -2.67 8.31
CA VAL A 82 6.24 -3.54 7.92
C VAL A 82 6.71 -4.76 7.12
N ILE A 83 7.67 -4.61 6.19
CA ILE A 83 8.23 -5.72 5.41
C ILE A 83 8.99 -6.72 6.30
N ILE A 84 9.81 -6.22 7.24
CA ILE A 84 10.49 -7.06 8.23
C ILE A 84 9.46 -7.85 9.06
N GLY A 85 8.42 -7.15 9.54
CA GLY A 85 7.31 -7.76 10.25
C GLY A 85 6.60 -8.83 9.43
N ALA A 86 6.34 -8.55 8.15
CA ALA A 86 5.66 -9.49 7.26
C ALA A 86 6.42 -10.83 7.10
N ASN A 87 7.76 -10.80 7.11
CA ASN A 87 8.57 -12.02 7.11
C ASN A 87 8.45 -12.82 8.42
N ILE A 88 8.28 -12.15 9.57
CA ILE A 88 7.97 -12.83 10.84
C ILE A 88 6.54 -13.40 10.80
N GLY A 89 5.56 -12.63 10.33
CA GLY A 89 4.16 -13.09 10.25
C GLY A 89 3.98 -14.29 9.33
N SER A 90 4.77 -14.39 8.26
CA SER A 90 4.74 -15.51 7.31
C SER A 90 5.09 -16.86 7.92
N THR A 91 5.80 -16.88 9.06
CA THR A 91 6.19 -18.14 9.71
C THR A 91 5.00 -18.83 10.40
N SER A 92 3.90 -18.10 10.63
CA SER A 92 2.68 -18.64 11.23
C SER A 92 2.10 -19.83 10.46
N THR A 93 2.27 -19.90 9.13
CA THR A 93 1.84 -21.05 8.35
C THR A 93 2.55 -22.33 8.79
N GLY A 94 3.87 -22.28 9.02
CA GLY A 94 4.63 -23.43 9.50
C GLY A 94 4.14 -23.91 10.86
N TRP A 95 3.84 -22.99 11.79
CA TRP A 95 3.26 -23.33 13.09
C TRP A 95 1.91 -24.01 12.99
N ILE A 96 1.01 -23.51 12.14
CA ILE A 96 -0.31 -24.11 11.91
C ILE A 96 -0.15 -25.56 11.43
N ILE A 97 0.74 -25.78 10.46
CA ILE A 97 0.98 -27.12 9.89
C ILE A 97 1.66 -28.04 10.91
N SER A 98 2.70 -27.60 11.62
CA SER A 98 3.46 -28.47 12.52
C SER A 98 2.71 -28.82 13.80
N LEU A 99 1.93 -27.88 14.37
CA LEU A 99 1.16 -28.14 15.59
C LEU A 99 -0.13 -28.90 15.34
N ILE A 100 -0.83 -28.58 14.26
CA ILE A 100 -2.18 -29.10 14.00
C ILE A 100 -2.17 -30.15 12.89
N GLY A 101 -1.41 -29.90 11.81
CA GLY A 101 -1.32 -30.71 10.58
C GLY A 101 -0.94 -32.17 10.79
N PHE A 102 0.13 -32.41 11.54
CA PHE A 102 0.74 -33.74 11.64
C PHE A 102 0.47 -34.47 12.97
N LYS A 103 0.15 -33.74 14.04
CA LYS A 103 0.00 -34.34 15.39
C LYS A 103 -1.40 -34.87 15.69
N ILE A 104 -2.41 -34.34 15.00
CA ILE A 104 -3.78 -34.82 15.12
C ILE A 104 -4.03 -35.70 13.91
N ASN A 105 -4.66 -36.86 14.09
CA ASN A 105 -5.11 -37.76 13.01
C ASN A 105 -6.31 -37.13 12.25
N MET A 106 -6.13 -35.86 11.85
CA MET A 106 -7.10 -34.98 11.22
C MET A 106 -7.50 -35.49 9.85
N GLN A 107 -6.81 -36.50 9.29
CA GLN A 107 -7.28 -37.21 8.10
C GLN A 107 -8.75 -37.65 8.27
N THR A 108 -9.07 -38.26 9.41
CA THR A 108 -10.45 -38.71 9.71
C THR A 108 -11.43 -37.59 10.02
N MET A 109 -10.94 -36.44 10.50
CA MET A 109 -11.76 -35.27 10.84
C MET A 109 -11.89 -34.25 9.69
N SER A 110 -11.06 -34.35 8.65
CA SER A 110 -11.03 -33.44 7.50
C SER A 110 -12.36 -33.44 6.76
N LEU A 111 -12.88 -34.61 6.41
CA LEU A 111 -14.17 -34.77 5.72
C LEU A 111 -15.36 -34.27 6.57
N PRO A 112 -15.47 -34.61 7.88
CA PRO A 112 -16.45 -33.98 8.77
C PRO A 112 -16.37 -32.45 8.82
N PHE A 113 -15.17 -31.86 8.90
CA PHE A 113 -15.03 -30.40 8.89
C PHE A 113 -15.42 -29.79 7.53
N ILE A 114 -15.05 -30.43 6.42
CA ILE A 114 -15.49 -29.98 5.09
C ILE A 114 -17.03 -30.02 5.02
N ALA A 115 -17.65 -31.14 5.39
CA ALA A 115 -19.09 -31.28 5.34
C ALA A 115 -19.79 -30.22 6.21
N LEU A 116 -19.41 -30.11 7.49
CA LEU A 116 -20.00 -29.16 8.42
C LEU A 116 -19.76 -27.72 7.98
N GLY A 117 -18.53 -27.39 7.58
CA GLY A 117 -18.18 -26.07 7.10
C GLY A 117 -18.99 -25.66 5.87
N VAL A 118 -19.12 -26.54 4.88
CA VAL A 118 -19.87 -26.28 3.64
C VAL A 118 -21.36 -26.10 3.96
N PHE A 119 -21.93 -26.95 4.81
CA PHE A 119 -23.34 -26.80 5.23
C PHE A 119 -23.56 -25.49 5.97
N VAL A 120 -22.69 -25.10 6.90
CA VAL A 120 -22.79 -23.80 7.58
C VAL A 120 -22.63 -22.65 6.59
N GLN A 121 -21.65 -22.71 5.68
CA GLN A 121 -21.39 -21.65 4.71
C GLN A 121 -22.56 -21.43 3.74
N LEU A 122 -23.24 -22.51 3.33
CA LEU A 122 -24.34 -22.44 2.37
C LEU A 122 -25.69 -22.14 3.04
N LEU A 123 -25.98 -22.80 4.18
CA LEU A 123 -27.31 -22.82 4.79
C LEU A 123 -27.46 -21.85 5.98
N ALA A 124 -26.38 -21.46 6.66
CA ALA A 124 -26.49 -20.60 7.84
C ALA A 124 -26.79 -19.13 7.48
N PRO A 125 -27.32 -18.33 8.43
CA PRO A 125 -27.47 -16.89 8.28
C PRO A 125 -26.14 -16.20 7.96
N ARG A 126 -26.22 -15.00 7.34
CA ARG A 126 -25.07 -14.25 6.81
C ARG A 126 -23.90 -14.15 7.78
N ASP A 127 -24.18 -13.93 9.06
CA ASP A 127 -23.16 -13.71 10.10
C ASP A 127 -22.32 -14.96 10.40
N TYR A 128 -22.83 -16.16 10.12
CA TYR A 128 -22.14 -17.43 10.36
C TYR A 128 -21.49 -18.02 9.12
N LYS A 129 -21.74 -17.47 7.93
CA LYS A 129 -21.16 -17.98 6.68
C LYS A 129 -19.64 -17.90 6.66
N ALA A 130 -19.08 -16.86 7.28
CA ALA A 130 -17.64 -16.70 7.47
C ALA A 130 -17.03 -17.85 8.31
N VAL A 131 -17.74 -18.28 9.36
CA VAL A 131 -17.34 -19.42 10.19
C VAL A 131 -17.39 -20.72 9.38
N GLY A 132 -18.44 -20.91 8.58
CA GLY A 132 -18.54 -22.06 7.66
C GLY A 132 -17.39 -22.11 6.65
N GLY A 133 -17.02 -20.96 6.06
CA GLY A 133 -15.86 -20.85 5.19
C GLY A 133 -14.55 -21.17 5.89
N LEU A 134 -14.36 -20.70 7.13
CA LEU A 134 -13.19 -20.99 7.96
C LEU A 134 -13.07 -22.51 8.24
N VAL A 135 -14.16 -23.15 8.67
CA VAL A 135 -14.18 -24.59 8.99
C VAL A 135 -13.99 -25.44 7.74
N THR A 136 -14.59 -25.05 6.62
CA THR A 136 -14.35 -25.72 5.31
C THR A 136 -12.89 -25.60 4.91
N GLY A 137 -12.33 -24.39 5.03
CA GLY A 137 -10.94 -24.12 4.71
C GLY A 137 -9.98 -24.95 5.56
N PHE A 138 -10.29 -25.05 6.85
CA PHE A 138 -9.58 -25.93 7.78
C PHE A 138 -9.63 -27.39 7.30
N GLY A 139 -10.80 -27.95 7.04
CA GLY A 139 -10.91 -29.34 6.56
C GLY A 139 -10.20 -29.61 5.23
N LEU A 140 -10.33 -28.70 4.25
CA LEU A 140 -9.63 -28.80 2.95
C LEU A 140 -8.11 -28.71 3.08
N LEU A 141 -7.61 -27.91 4.03
CA LEU A 141 -6.18 -27.80 4.32
C LEU A 141 -5.60 -29.16 4.73
N PHE A 142 -6.22 -29.86 5.69
CA PHE A 142 -5.73 -31.17 6.12
C PHE A 142 -5.90 -32.24 5.04
N LEU A 143 -7.01 -32.23 4.31
CA LEU A 143 -7.18 -33.13 3.17
C LEU A 143 -6.08 -32.90 2.11
N GLY A 144 -5.73 -31.64 1.87
CA GLY A 144 -4.62 -31.27 1.00
C GLY A 144 -3.28 -31.80 1.49
N ILE A 145 -2.99 -31.69 2.79
CA ILE A 145 -1.77 -32.24 3.42
C ILE A 145 -1.74 -33.77 3.28
N ASP A 146 -2.84 -34.46 3.51
CA ASP A 146 -2.92 -35.92 3.40
C ASP A 146 -2.64 -36.40 1.96
N VAL A 147 -3.30 -35.78 0.99
CA VAL A 147 -3.07 -36.05 -0.44
C VAL A 147 -1.64 -35.71 -0.84
N LEU A 148 -1.05 -34.65 -0.27
CA LEU A 148 0.34 -34.28 -0.45
C LEU A 148 1.29 -35.35 0.10
N GLN A 149 1.07 -35.84 1.33
CA GLN A 149 1.89 -36.87 1.96
C GLN A 149 1.90 -38.15 1.11
N GLY A 150 0.72 -38.65 0.74
CA GLY A 150 0.61 -39.84 -0.11
C GLY A 150 1.21 -39.63 -1.51
N GLY A 151 1.04 -38.43 -2.07
CA GLY A 151 1.66 -38.05 -3.33
C GLY A 151 3.19 -37.99 -3.26
N MET A 152 3.75 -37.59 -2.12
CA MET A 152 5.18 -37.44 -1.92
C MET A 152 5.87 -38.77 -1.63
N ALA A 153 5.24 -39.63 -0.83
CA ALA A 153 5.68 -41.02 -0.67
C ALA A 153 5.81 -41.76 -2.02
N ALA A 154 4.86 -41.55 -2.94
CA ALA A 154 4.89 -42.18 -4.27
C ALA A 154 5.97 -41.63 -5.23
N VAL A 155 6.64 -40.54 -4.87
CA VAL A 155 7.64 -39.85 -5.70
C VAL A 155 9.02 -39.82 -5.01
N GLN A 156 9.11 -40.24 -3.75
CA GLN A 156 10.35 -40.34 -2.97
C GLN A 156 11.45 -41.09 -3.72
N ASP A 157 11.14 -42.23 -4.33
CA ASP A 157 12.11 -43.03 -5.11
C ASP A 157 12.52 -42.40 -6.45
N LYS A 158 11.83 -41.34 -6.89
CA LYS A 158 12.02 -40.70 -8.21
C LYS A 158 12.75 -39.36 -8.14
N ILE A 159 12.74 -38.71 -6.98
CA ILE A 159 13.50 -37.47 -6.75
C ILE A 159 14.70 -37.84 -5.88
N PRO A 160 15.94 -37.73 -6.37
CA PRO A 160 17.12 -38.16 -5.62
C PRO A 160 17.49 -37.09 -4.60
N PHE A 161 16.67 -36.91 -3.57
CA PHE A 161 16.97 -35.96 -2.48
C PHE A 161 18.29 -36.32 -1.78
N ASP A 162 18.59 -37.62 -1.69
CA ASP A 162 19.85 -38.18 -1.17
C ASP A 162 21.09 -37.72 -1.96
N ALA A 163 20.93 -37.30 -3.23
CA ALA A 163 22.03 -36.80 -4.05
C ALA A 163 22.50 -35.40 -3.62
N PHE A 164 21.72 -34.69 -2.80
CA PHE A 164 22.02 -33.32 -2.35
C PHE A 164 22.28 -33.31 -0.85
N SER A 165 23.52 -33.63 -0.47
CA SER A 165 23.93 -33.63 0.94
C SER A 165 23.98 -32.22 1.53
N ALA A 166 23.31 -32.02 2.65
CA ALA A 166 23.37 -30.80 3.47
C ALA A 166 24.75 -30.54 4.11
N ASN A 167 25.72 -31.47 3.96
CA ASN A 167 27.06 -31.35 4.53
C ASN A 167 28.09 -30.76 3.57
N SER A 168 27.73 -30.55 2.30
CA SER A 168 28.61 -29.96 1.28
C SER A 168 28.13 -28.57 0.87
N ILE A 169 29.05 -27.66 0.60
CA ILE A 169 28.71 -26.29 0.17
C ILE A 169 27.86 -26.32 -1.11
N SER A 170 28.19 -27.21 -2.07
CA SER A 170 27.41 -27.37 -3.30
C SER A 170 25.99 -27.87 -3.02
N GLY A 171 25.83 -28.87 -2.16
CA GLY A 171 24.52 -29.38 -1.76
C GLY A 171 23.66 -28.33 -1.07
N ILE A 172 24.24 -27.57 -0.12
CA ILE A 172 23.58 -26.45 0.56
C ILE A 172 23.05 -25.42 -0.45
N LEU A 173 23.91 -24.98 -1.39
CA LEU A 173 23.52 -24.00 -2.41
C LEU A 173 22.42 -24.53 -3.33
N ILE A 174 22.48 -25.82 -3.72
CA ILE A 174 21.44 -26.44 -4.53
C ILE A 174 20.11 -26.46 -3.78
N LEU A 175 20.09 -26.85 -2.50
CA LEU A 175 18.88 -26.87 -1.67
C LEU A 175 18.27 -25.46 -1.54
N ILE A 176 19.09 -24.44 -1.30
CA ILE A 176 18.63 -23.04 -1.27
C ILE A 176 18.02 -22.62 -2.63
N VAL A 177 18.66 -22.97 -3.73
CA VAL A 177 18.14 -22.64 -5.07
C VAL A 177 16.84 -23.41 -5.37
N LEU A 178 16.75 -24.68 -4.99
CA LEU A 178 15.52 -25.46 -5.13
C LEU A 178 14.37 -24.86 -4.33
N GLY A 179 14.61 -24.48 -3.08
CA GLY A 179 13.62 -23.81 -2.24
C GLY A 179 13.14 -22.49 -2.84
N LEU A 180 14.07 -21.70 -3.39
CA LEU A 180 13.74 -20.47 -4.12
C LEU A 180 12.84 -20.77 -5.32
N ILE A 181 13.23 -21.72 -6.18
CA ILE A 181 12.48 -22.11 -7.37
C ILE A 181 11.08 -22.62 -6.99
N MET A 182 10.96 -23.43 -5.94
CA MET A 182 9.68 -23.91 -5.43
C MET A 182 8.75 -22.75 -5.12
N THR A 183 9.20 -21.77 -4.32
CA THR A 183 8.37 -20.61 -3.99
C THR A 183 8.01 -19.78 -5.22
N VAL A 184 8.94 -19.57 -6.15
CA VAL A 184 8.69 -18.80 -7.38
C VAL A 184 7.66 -19.48 -8.27
N ILE A 185 7.74 -20.80 -8.46
CA ILE A 185 6.78 -21.55 -9.28
C ILE A 185 5.41 -21.57 -8.61
N MET A 186 5.39 -21.81 -7.29
CA MET A 186 4.15 -21.95 -6.54
C MET A 186 3.46 -20.61 -6.26
N GLN A 187 4.18 -19.49 -6.39
CA GLN A 187 3.70 -18.12 -6.17
C GLN A 187 3.06 -17.89 -4.78
N ALA A 188 3.22 -18.84 -3.87
CA ALA A 188 2.64 -18.86 -2.54
C ALA A 188 3.66 -19.46 -1.56
N SER A 189 4.18 -18.64 -0.65
CA SER A 189 5.14 -19.07 0.37
C SER A 189 4.58 -20.17 1.27
N SER A 190 3.28 -20.10 1.57
CA SER A 190 2.55 -21.08 2.38
C SER A 190 2.51 -22.46 1.73
N ALA A 191 2.42 -22.54 0.40
CA ALA A 191 2.40 -23.81 -0.31
C ALA A 191 3.81 -24.41 -0.40
N ALA A 192 4.85 -23.59 -0.59
CA ALA A 192 6.23 -24.06 -0.60
C ALA A 192 6.65 -24.64 0.76
N ILE A 193 6.35 -23.94 1.86
CA ILE A 193 6.65 -24.45 3.21
C ILE A 193 5.84 -25.72 3.53
N ALA A 194 4.58 -25.80 3.09
CA ALA A 194 3.76 -26.99 3.27
C ALA A 194 4.34 -28.22 2.53
N ALA A 195 4.83 -28.02 1.31
CA ALA A 195 5.50 -29.08 0.55
C ALA A 195 6.78 -29.56 1.25
N THR A 196 7.61 -28.63 1.75
CA THR A 196 8.83 -28.98 2.50
C THR A 196 8.53 -29.72 3.80
N LEU A 197 7.58 -29.21 4.61
CA LEU A 197 7.15 -29.87 5.84
C LEU A 197 6.58 -31.27 5.58
N THR A 198 5.83 -31.42 4.48
CA THR A 198 5.27 -32.72 4.09
C THR A 198 6.35 -33.70 3.65
N ALA A 199 7.34 -33.24 2.88
CA ALA A 199 8.48 -34.06 2.48
C ALA A 199 9.31 -34.52 3.69
N LEU A 200 9.54 -33.62 4.66
CA LEU A 200 10.21 -33.94 5.92
C LEU A 200 9.42 -34.96 6.74
N TYR A 201 8.12 -34.73 6.92
CA TYR A 201 7.25 -35.65 7.67
C TYR A 201 7.18 -37.04 7.03
N ALA A 202 7.21 -37.12 5.70
CA ALA A 202 7.25 -38.38 4.96
C ALA A 202 8.64 -39.07 4.98
N GLY A 203 9.67 -38.43 5.55
CA GLY A 203 11.05 -38.94 5.56
C GLY A 203 11.75 -38.88 4.20
N ALA A 204 11.25 -38.08 3.26
CA ALA A 204 11.85 -37.89 1.94
C ALA A 204 13.04 -36.93 1.95
N ILE A 205 13.14 -36.08 2.96
CA ILE A 205 14.27 -35.19 3.24
C ILE A 205 14.53 -35.17 4.74
N ASP A 206 15.77 -34.88 5.14
CA ASP A 206 16.14 -34.65 6.54
C ASP A 206 15.86 -33.21 7.00
N PHE A 207 16.04 -32.97 8.30
CA PHE A 207 15.79 -31.67 8.92
C PHE A 207 16.67 -30.56 8.33
N GLU A 208 17.96 -30.82 8.12
CA GLU A 208 18.92 -29.86 7.58
C GLU A 208 18.58 -29.50 6.12
N GLN A 209 18.24 -30.48 5.30
CA GLN A 209 17.75 -30.29 3.93
C GLN A 209 16.50 -29.43 3.91
N ALA A 210 15.53 -29.72 4.77
CA ALA A 210 14.33 -28.93 4.94
C ALA A 210 14.66 -27.48 5.36
N ALA A 211 15.58 -27.27 6.30
CA ALA A 211 15.98 -25.95 6.75
C ALA A 211 16.64 -25.13 5.63
N TYR A 212 17.51 -25.73 4.80
CA TYR A 212 18.10 -25.05 3.64
C TYR A 212 17.09 -24.75 2.54
N LEU A 213 16.10 -25.64 2.31
CA LEU A 213 14.96 -25.33 1.45
C LEU A 213 14.19 -24.12 1.97
N VAL A 214 13.91 -24.04 3.28
CA VAL A 214 13.23 -22.89 3.90
C VAL A 214 14.01 -21.58 3.72
N ILE A 215 15.34 -21.60 3.84
CA ILE A 215 16.18 -20.43 3.54
C ILE A 215 15.94 -19.98 2.10
N GLY A 216 16.00 -20.91 1.15
CA GLY A 216 15.70 -20.66 -0.26
C GLY A 216 14.30 -20.10 -0.50
N GLN A 217 13.31 -20.69 0.15
CA GLN A 217 11.90 -20.31 0.02
C GLN A 217 11.66 -18.87 0.50
N ASN A 218 12.33 -18.43 1.57
CA ASN A 218 12.28 -17.05 2.04
C ASN A 218 12.84 -16.07 0.99
N ILE A 219 13.96 -16.41 0.34
CA ILE A 219 14.46 -15.61 -0.80
C ILE A 219 13.44 -15.60 -1.94
N GLY A 220 12.86 -16.75 -2.27
CA GLY A 220 11.88 -16.89 -3.34
C GLY A 220 10.63 -16.01 -3.16
N THR A 221 10.21 -15.74 -1.92
CA THR A 221 9.06 -14.84 -1.64
C THR A 221 9.25 -13.43 -2.20
N THR A 222 10.50 -13.01 -2.41
CA THR A 222 10.82 -11.66 -2.90
C THR A 222 10.55 -11.50 -4.40
N ALA A 223 10.44 -12.61 -5.16
CA ALA A 223 10.21 -12.57 -6.60
C ALA A 223 8.89 -11.88 -6.96
N THR A 224 7.82 -12.08 -6.17
CA THR A 224 6.54 -11.40 -6.43
C THR A 224 6.65 -9.89 -6.31
N ALA A 225 7.45 -9.41 -5.34
CA ALA A 225 7.68 -7.98 -5.16
C ALA A 225 8.54 -7.40 -6.30
N LEU A 226 9.53 -8.16 -6.77
CA LEU A 226 10.32 -7.79 -7.95
C LEU A 226 9.46 -7.68 -9.21
N PHE A 227 8.60 -8.66 -9.48
CA PHE A 227 7.69 -8.61 -10.63
C PHE A 227 6.71 -7.44 -10.53
N ALA A 228 6.16 -7.19 -9.33
CA ALA A 228 5.28 -6.03 -9.10
C ALA A 228 6.00 -4.68 -9.25
N ALA A 229 7.32 -4.63 -9.08
CA ALA A 229 8.10 -3.40 -9.21
C ALA A 229 8.54 -3.07 -10.64
N ILE A 230 8.37 -3.99 -11.60
CA ILE A 230 8.69 -3.73 -13.03
C ILE A 230 7.73 -2.67 -13.56
N GLY A 231 8.27 -1.55 -14.03
CA GLY A 231 7.48 -0.41 -14.52
C GLY A 231 6.84 0.44 -13.42
N ALA A 232 6.95 0.05 -12.15
CA ALA A 232 6.29 0.72 -11.02
C ALA A 232 7.04 1.98 -10.53
N SER A 233 6.45 2.67 -9.56
CA SER A 233 6.99 3.86 -8.90
C SER A 233 8.33 3.61 -8.19
N THR A 234 9.02 4.69 -7.84
CA THR A 234 10.22 4.63 -7.00
C THR A 234 9.93 3.97 -5.66
N ALA A 235 8.77 4.24 -5.04
CA ALA A 235 8.39 3.65 -3.76
C ALA A 235 8.24 2.12 -3.85
N ALA A 236 7.58 1.62 -4.90
CA ALA A 236 7.44 0.19 -5.16
C ALA A 236 8.80 -0.48 -5.39
N LYS A 237 9.67 0.13 -6.21
CA LYS A 237 11.03 -0.36 -6.47
C LYS A 237 11.88 -0.40 -5.21
N ARG A 238 11.87 0.67 -4.41
CA ARG A 238 12.60 0.72 -3.13
C ARG A 238 12.11 -0.38 -2.18
N THR A 239 10.79 -0.56 -2.07
CA THR A 239 10.17 -1.62 -1.27
C THR A 239 10.59 -3.02 -1.73
N ALA A 240 10.57 -3.28 -3.04
CA ALA A 240 11.00 -4.56 -3.59
C ALA A 240 12.48 -4.84 -3.31
N VAL A 241 13.37 -3.86 -3.52
CA VAL A 241 14.80 -4.00 -3.22
C VAL A 241 15.05 -4.19 -1.72
N THR A 242 14.33 -3.46 -0.85
CA THR A 242 14.34 -3.70 0.60
C THR A 242 14.01 -5.16 0.91
N HIS A 243 12.95 -5.70 0.31
CA HIS A 243 12.50 -7.06 0.57
C HIS A 243 13.53 -8.11 0.11
N VAL A 244 14.13 -7.91 -1.07
CA VAL A 244 15.22 -8.75 -1.61
C VAL A 244 16.45 -8.71 -0.71
N LEU A 245 16.97 -7.51 -0.43
CA LEU A 245 18.21 -7.37 0.34
C LEU A 245 18.06 -7.89 1.77
N PHE A 246 16.91 -7.65 2.41
CA PHE A 246 16.61 -8.21 3.73
C PHE A 246 16.71 -9.74 3.70
N ASN A 247 15.97 -10.40 2.82
CA ASN A 247 15.95 -11.87 2.77
C ASN A 247 17.28 -12.48 2.34
N VAL A 248 17.97 -11.88 1.36
CA VAL A 248 19.27 -12.38 0.87
C VAL A 248 20.35 -12.24 1.94
N VAL A 249 20.43 -11.09 2.61
CA VAL A 249 21.43 -10.89 3.69
C VAL A 249 21.14 -11.81 4.87
N THR A 250 19.87 -11.93 5.29
CA THR A 250 19.49 -12.88 6.36
C THR A 250 19.79 -14.32 5.96
N ALA A 251 19.50 -14.72 4.72
CA ALA A 251 19.82 -16.05 4.20
C ALA A 251 21.32 -16.35 4.23
N ILE A 252 22.16 -15.42 3.78
CA ILE A 252 23.61 -15.56 3.82
C ILE A 252 24.07 -15.77 5.27
N LEU A 253 23.63 -14.91 6.19
CA LEU A 253 24.05 -14.97 7.59
C LEU A 253 23.61 -16.25 8.30
N VAL A 254 22.35 -16.67 8.10
CA VAL A 254 21.83 -17.92 8.68
C VAL A 254 22.56 -19.12 8.07
N THR A 255 22.87 -19.11 6.77
CA THR A 255 23.59 -20.21 6.11
C THR A 255 25.00 -20.35 6.66
N PHE A 256 25.75 -19.25 6.79
CA PHE A 256 27.09 -19.27 7.40
C PHE A 256 27.04 -19.60 8.90
N GLY A 257 25.98 -19.21 9.60
CA GLY A 257 25.72 -19.52 11.01
C GLY A 257 24.93 -20.80 11.24
N ALA A 258 24.83 -21.70 10.25
CA ALA A 258 23.86 -22.82 10.27
C ALA A 258 24.03 -23.72 11.51
N THR A 259 25.26 -24.04 11.91
CA THR A 259 25.52 -24.84 13.12
C THR A 259 24.89 -24.22 14.37
N PHE A 260 25.10 -22.91 14.59
CA PHE A 260 24.48 -22.20 15.71
C PHE A 260 22.95 -22.20 15.60
N MET A 261 22.44 -21.97 14.38
CA MET A 261 21.00 -21.94 14.11
C MET A 261 20.31 -23.27 14.37
N PHE A 262 20.93 -24.39 13.99
CA PHE A 262 20.38 -25.72 14.24
C PHE A 262 20.39 -26.05 15.73
N THR A 263 21.49 -25.79 16.44
CA THR A 263 21.55 -25.96 17.90
C THR A 263 20.51 -25.10 18.63
N LEU A 264 20.35 -23.83 18.23
CA LEU A 264 19.36 -22.93 18.80
C LEU A 264 17.93 -23.42 18.52
N THR A 265 17.68 -23.89 17.30
CA THR A 265 16.38 -24.47 16.92
C THR A 265 16.07 -25.69 17.76
N GLU A 266 17.01 -26.60 17.90
CA GLU A 266 16.85 -27.81 18.71
C GLU A 266 16.56 -27.44 20.18
N PHE A 267 17.32 -26.52 20.75
CA PHE A 267 17.11 -26.02 22.11
C PHE A 267 15.71 -25.44 22.32
N VAL A 268 15.27 -24.54 21.43
CA VAL A 268 13.95 -23.91 21.51
C VAL A 268 12.84 -24.94 21.31
N THR A 269 13.00 -25.86 20.35
CA THR A 269 12.01 -26.92 20.07
C THR A 269 11.84 -27.85 21.27
N LYS A 270 12.95 -28.31 21.87
CA LYS A 270 12.94 -29.12 23.09
C LYS A 270 12.34 -28.36 24.27
N SER A 271 12.56 -27.06 24.37
CA SER A 271 11.98 -26.22 25.44
C SER A 271 10.46 -26.10 25.32
N ILE A 272 9.91 -26.13 24.11
CA ILE A 272 8.46 -26.02 23.86
C ILE A 272 7.76 -27.39 23.95
N ASN A 273 8.39 -28.44 23.42
CA ASN A 273 7.76 -29.74 23.20
C ASN A 273 8.31 -30.88 24.09
N GLY A 274 9.34 -30.63 24.89
CA GLY A 274 10.02 -31.63 25.73
C GLY A 274 10.99 -32.55 24.97
N SER A 275 10.78 -32.74 23.66
CA SER A 275 11.65 -33.47 22.74
C SER A 275 11.83 -32.72 21.42
N PHE A 276 12.84 -33.12 20.63
CA PHE A 276 13.02 -32.57 19.29
C PHE A 276 12.05 -33.25 18.33
N ASP A 277 11.11 -32.47 17.82
CA ASP A 277 10.18 -32.85 16.75
C ASP A 277 10.63 -32.06 15.51
N GLU A 278 11.05 -32.75 14.45
CA GLU A 278 11.67 -32.11 13.28
C GLU A 278 10.70 -31.17 12.56
N THR A 279 9.41 -31.52 12.48
CA THR A 279 8.39 -30.68 11.82
C THR A 279 8.14 -29.40 12.61
N LEU A 280 8.06 -29.47 13.94
CA LEU A 280 8.02 -28.30 14.80
C LEU A 280 9.33 -27.52 14.74
N GLY A 281 10.46 -28.23 14.65
CA GLY A 281 11.79 -27.68 14.48
C GLY A 281 11.87 -26.77 13.26
N ILE A 282 11.28 -27.13 12.12
CA ILE A 282 11.25 -26.27 10.94
C ILE A 282 10.41 -25.00 11.15
N ALA A 283 9.26 -25.08 11.85
CA ALA A 283 8.47 -23.89 12.19
C ALA A 283 9.24 -22.94 13.13
N VAL A 284 9.95 -23.49 14.11
CA VAL A 284 10.84 -22.76 15.01
C VAL A 284 12.01 -22.15 14.23
N PHE A 285 12.69 -22.93 13.38
CA PHE A 285 13.79 -22.49 12.54
C PHE A 285 13.38 -21.31 11.66
N HIS A 286 12.25 -21.40 10.97
CA HIS A 286 11.73 -20.32 10.13
C HIS A 286 11.45 -19.06 10.94
N THR A 287 10.90 -19.21 12.15
CA THR A 287 10.65 -18.08 13.06
C THR A 287 11.97 -17.44 13.52
N LEU A 288 12.95 -18.24 13.92
CA LEU A 288 14.28 -17.77 14.32
C LEU A 288 14.99 -17.06 13.17
N PHE A 289 14.91 -17.60 11.95
CA PHE A 289 15.42 -16.96 10.73
C PHE A 289 14.88 -15.52 10.59
N SER A 290 13.55 -15.36 10.64
CA SER A 290 12.91 -14.06 10.47
C SER A 290 13.21 -13.10 11.64
N VAL A 291 13.25 -13.61 12.87
CA VAL A 291 13.54 -12.81 14.07
C VAL A 291 15.00 -12.35 14.09
N ILE A 292 15.96 -13.19 13.71
CA ILE A 292 17.37 -12.80 13.61
C ILE A 292 17.56 -11.75 12.51
N GLY A 293 16.89 -11.92 11.36
CA GLY A 293 16.85 -10.87 10.34
C GLY A 293 16.31 -9.55 10.90
N ALA A 294 15.23 -9.59 11.67
CA ALA A 294 14.68 -8.39 12.31
C ALA A 294 15.65 -7.77 13.33
N ILE A 295 16.25 -8.56 14.22
CA ILE A 295 17.25 -8.08 15.20
C ILE A 295 18.43 -7.40 14.49
N LEU A 296 18.86 -7.94 13.35
CA LEU A 296 19.92 -7.36 12.55
C LEU A 296 19.52 -6.03 11.91
N PHE A 297 18.36 -5.96 11.25
CA PHE A 297 18.01 -4.80 10.43
C PHE A 297 17.31 -3.69 11.21
N VAL A 298 16.49 -4.01 12.21
CA VAL A 298 15.66 -3.04 12.96
C VAL A 298 16.48 -1.87 13.55
N PRO A 299 17.64 -2.09 14.20
CA PRO A 299 18.47 -1.00 14.70
C PRO A 299 19.04 -0.09 13.59
N PHE A 300 19.20 -0.63 12.38
CA PHE A 300 19.82 0.04 11.24
C PHE A 300 18.83 0.39 10.13
N VAL A 301 17.52 0.41 10.39
CA VAL A 301 16.50 0.71 9.37
C VAL A 301 16.73 2.05 8.68
N ARG A 302 17.15 3.09 9.42
CA ARG A 302 17.43 4.41 8.84
C ARG A 302 18.66 4.40 7.92
N PRO A 303 19.84 3.91 8.35
CA PRO A 303 20.98 3.69 7.45
C PRO A 303 20.63 2.83 6.23
N PHE A 304 19.88 1.76 6.44
CA PHE A 304 19.44 0.87 5.37
C PHE A 304 18.52 1.59 4.38
N ALA A 305 17.55 2.36 4.85
CA ALA A 305 16.70 3.20 4.02
C ALA A 305 17.52 4.16 3.15
N LYS A 306 18.50 4.86 3.74
CA LYS A 306 19.40 5.76 3.00
C LYS A 306 20.23 5.04 1.93
N ALA A 307 20.70 3.82 2.21
CA ALA A 307 21.40 3.01 1.23
C ALA A 307 20.49 2.66 0.04
N ILE A 308 19.24 2.25 0.32
CA ILE A 308 18.23 1.97 -0.72
C ILE A 308 17.88 3.23 -1.52
N GLU A 309 17.69 4.38 -0.87
CA GLU A 309 17.42 5.66 -1.54
C GLU A 309 18.56 6.09 -2.47
N LYS A 310 19.80 5.79 -2.09
CA LYS A 310 20.99 6.02 -2.94
C LYS A 310 21.06 5.04 -4.11
N MET A 311 20.68 3.77 -3.91
CA MET A 311 20.63 2.76 -4.98
C MET A 311 19.51 3.03 -5.99
N ILE A 312 18.35 3.47 -5.49
CA ILE A 312 17.15 3.76 -6.28
C ILE A 312 16.79 5.24 -6.04
N PRO A 313 17.48 6.16 -6.74
CA PRO A 313 17.18 7.59 -6.63
C PRO A 313 15.79 7.89 -7.16
N GLU A 314 15.17 8.92 -6.59
CA GLU A 314 13.89 9.42 -7.05
C GLU A 314 14.07 10.09 -8.42
N LYS A 315 13.23 9.72 -9.39
CA LYS A 315 13.29 10.23 -10.77
C LYS A 315 11.91 10.66 -11.22
N GLY A 316 11.84 11.72 -12.01
CA GLY A 316 10.61 12.24 -12.59
C GLY A 316 9.96 13.34 -11.76
N ASN A 317 8.71 13.64 -12.09
CA ASN A 317 7.94 14.72 -11.48
C ASN A 317 7.57 14.40 -10.03
N ARG A 318 8.00 15.26 -9.09
CA ARG A 318 7.80 15.09 -7.64
C ARG A 318 6.31 14.96 -7.29
N LEU A 319 5.43 15.66 -8.00
CA LEU A 319 3.99 15.68 -7.74
C LEU A 319 3.33 14.33 -8.03
N THR A 320 3.89 13.55 -8.97
CA THR A 320 3.29 12.27 -9.42
C THR A 320 4.03 11.04 -8.94
N ARG A 321 5.06 11.19 -8.10
CA ARG A 321 5.93 10.08 -7.64
C ARG A 321 5.18 8.93 -6.95
N ASN A 322 4.00 9.26 -6.45
CA ASN A 322 3.11 8.44 -5.65
C ASN A 322 2.00 7.78 -6.49
N LEU A 323 1.83 8.16 -7.77
CA LEU A 323 0.85 7.57 -8.67
C LEU A 323 1.41 6.28 -9.28
N ASP A 324 1.05 5.13 -8.70
CA ASP A 324 1.57 3.81 -9.09
C ASP A 324 0.43 2.87 -9.49
N ASP A 325 0.53 2.22 -10.66
CA ASP A 325 -0.51 1.34 -11.19
C ASP A 325 -0.89 0.17 -10.25
N SER A 326 0.04 -0.30 -9.41
CA SER A 326 -0.27 -1.33 -8.39
C SER A 326 -1.23 -0.81 -7.33
N VAL A 327 -1.20 0.51 -7.06
CA VAL A 327 -2.06 1.20 -6.11
C VAL A 327 -3.44 1.43 -6.70
N ALA A 328 -3.56 1.64 -8.01
CA ALA A 328 -4.86 1.77 -8.70
C ALA A 328 -5.77 0.55 -8.48
N LYS A 329 -5.19 -0.64 -8.22
CA LYS A 329 -5.91 -1.88 -7.89
C LYS A 329 -6.50 -1.90 -6.48
N LEU A 330 -6.18 -0.92 -5.63
CA LEU A 330 -6.67 -0.78 -4.26
C LEU A 330 -7.50 0.50 -4.17
N PRO A 331 -8.82 0.48 -4.45
CA PRO A 331 -9.63 1.69 -4.68
C PRO A 331 -9.55 2.72 -3.55
N GLY A 332 -9.69 2.28 -2.29
CA GLY A 332 -9.60 3.17 -1.13
C GLY A 332 -8.25 3.86 -0.99
N VAL A 333 -7.15 3.17 -1.35
CA VAL A 333 -5.79 3.73 -1.31
C VAL A 333 -5.55 4.65 -2.50
N ALA A 334 -5.97 4.23 -3.70
CA ALA A 334 -5.82 5.03 -4.92
C ALA A 334 -6.53 6.39 -4.82
N VAL A 335 -7.72 6.40 -4.24
CA VAL A 335 -8.47 7.64 -3.99
C VAL A 335 -7.71 8.56 -3.03
N GLU A 336 -7.12 8.03 -1.95
CA GLU A 336 -6.31 8.81 -1.01
C GLU A 336 -5.05 9.40 -1.66
N VAL A 337 -4.35 8.59 -2.48
CA VAL A 337 -3.17 9.03 -3.23
C VAL A 337 -3.52 10.16 -4.20
N SER A 338 -4.66 10.05 -4.86
CA SER A 338 -5.17 11.06 -5.78
C SER A 338 -5.44 12.36 -5.03
N PHE A 339 -6.08 12.29 -3.86
CA PHE A 339 -6.33 13.45 -3.01
C PHE A 339 -5.03 14.18 -2.63
N ASN A 340 -4.04 13.46 -2.10
CA ASN A 340 -2.75 14.04 -1.70
C ASN A 340 -2.00 14.64 -2.89
N THR A 341 -2.05 13.99 -4.05
CA THR A 341 -1.46 14.51 -5.29
C THR A 341 -2.13 15.81 -5.75
N LEU A 342 -3.47 15.89 -5.70
CA LEU A 342 -4.19 17.10 -6.07
C LEU A 342 -3.93 18.25 -5.08
N GLN A 343 -3.76 17.97 -3.79
CA GLN A 343 -3.35 18.95 -2.79
C GLN A 343 -1.93 19.48 -3.05
N ASP A 344 -0.98 18.59 -3.35
CA ASP A 344 0.39 18.96 -3.72
C ASP A 344 0.42 19.83 -4.99
N ILE A 345 -0.36 19.46 -6.03
CA ILE A 345 -0.52 20.27 -7.24
C ILE A 345 -1.12 21.64 -6.91
N THR A 346 -2.15 21.69 -6.06
CA THR A 346 -2.79 22.94 -5.63
C THR A 346 -1.79 23.85 -4.92
N LYS A 347 -0.96 23.29 -4.04
CA LYS A 347 0.10 24.03 -3.33
C LYS A 347 1.14 24.59 -4.29
N GLU A 348 1.69 23.76 -5.18
CA GLU A 348 2.70 24.18 -6.15
C GLU A 348 2.14 25.30 -7.06
N LEU A 349 0.90 25.16 -7.52
CA LEU A 349 0.22 26.16 -8.33
C LEU A 349 -0.01 27.47 -7.56
N THR A 350 -0.30 27.40 -6.27
CA THR A 350 -0.41 28.57 -5.39
C THR A 350 0.91 29.33 -5.30
N THR A 351 2.02 28.62 -5.09
CA THR A 351 3.38 29.19 -5.08
C THR A 351 3.70 29.88 -6.40
N VAL A 352 3.34 29.28 -7.53
CA VAL A 352 3.52 29.88 -8.85
C VAL A 352 2.70 31.17 -8.99
N ILE A 353 1.43 31.18 -8.58
CA ILE A 353 0.58 32.39 -8.64
C ILE A 353 1.16 33.52 -7.79
N VAL A 354 1.60 33.22 -6.55
CA VAL A 354 2.25 34.20 -5.67
C VAL A 354 3.51 34.77 -6.32
N THR A 355 4.37 33.90 -6.87
CA THR A 355 5.61 34.30 -7.53
C THR A 355 5.35 35.17 -8.77
N LEU A 356 4.33 34.84 -9.56
CA LEU A 356 3.90 35.63 -10.72
C LEU A 356 3.41 37.02 -10.32
N ILE A 357 2.62 37.12 -9.25
CA ILE A 357 2.11 38.40 -8.74
C ILE A 357 3.26 39.26 -8.22
N GLN A 358 4.17 38.71 -7.41
CA GLN A 358 5.29 39.43 -6.80
C GLN A 358 6.36 39.82 -7.84
N GLY A 359 6.74 38.88 -8.71
CA GLY A 359 7.76 39.08 -9.75
C GLY A 359 7.27 39.92 -10.94
N LYS A 360 5.95 40.10 -11.08
CA LYS A 360 5.26 40.87 -12.13
C LYS A 360 5.55 40.42 -13.58
N LYS A 361 6.34 39.36 -13.77
CA LYS A 361 6.76 38.80 -15.06
C LYS A 361 6.94 37.30 -14.97
N ARG A 362 6.71 36.64 -16.10
CA ARG A 362 6.92 35.21 -16.30
C ARG A 362 8.40 34.95 -16.57
N THR A 363 8.96 33.93 -15.91
CA THR A 363 10.35 33.51 -16.07
C THR A 363 10.39 32.09 -16.63
N ALA A 364 11.54 31.68 -17.19
CA ALA A 364 11.75 30.30 -17.65
C ALA A 364 11.57 29.26 -16.53
N GLU A 365 11.83 29.64 -15.28
CA GLU A 365 11.60 28.80 -14.10
C GLU A 365 10.11 28.57 -13.85
N ILE A 366 9.29 29.63 -13.90
CA ILE A 366 7.84 29.53 -13.79
C ILE A 366 7.25 28.69 -14.93
N ASP A 367 7.77 28.85 -16.14
CA ASP A 367 7.37 28.01 -17.29
C ASP A 367 7.65 26.53 -17.07
N SER A 368 8.83 26.22 -16.52
CA SER A 368 9.20 24.85 -16.17
C SER A 368 8.29 24.29 -15.07
N GLN A 369 7.96 25.07 -14.04
CA GLN A 369 7.04 24.66 -12.98
C GLN A 369 5.62 24.40 -13.52
N LEU A 370 5.09 25.28 -14.37
CA LEU A 370 3.79 25.09 -15.02
C LEU A 370 3.77 23.88 -15.98
N ALA A 371 4.90 23.57 -16.62
CA ALA A 371 5.06 22.35 -17.41
C ALA A 371 4.97 21.09 -16.54
N GLN A 372 5.62 21.10 -15.37
CA GLN A 372 5.53 20.00 -14.42
C GLN A 372 4.12 19.87 -13.82
N ILE A 373 3.45 20.98 -13.50
CA ILE A 373 2.07 20.95 -12.99
C ILE A 373 1.13 20.31 -14.03
N ASP A 374 1.24 20.68 -15.31
CA ASP A 374 0.39 20.11 -16.36
C ASP A 374 0.66 18.64 -16.60
N GLU A 375 1.93 18.24 -16.63
CA GLU A 375 2.30 16.82 -16.69
C GLU A 375 1.69 16.07 -15.49
N ALA A 376 1.71 16.68 -14.31
CA ALA A 376 1.15 16.08 -13.11
C ALA A 376 -0.37 15.92 -13.19
N ILE A 377 -1.09 16.95 -13.62
CA ILE A 377 -2.54 16.91 -13.84
C ILE A 377 -2.93 15.80 -14.83
N GLU A 378 -2.22 15.67 -15.95
CA GLU A 378 -2.51 14.64 -16.95
C GLU A 378 -2.21 13.22 -16.42
N LYS A 379 -1.10 13.02 -15.70
CA LYS A 379 -0.82 11.72 -15.06
C LYS A 379 -1.83 11.38 -13.98
N THR A 380 -2.26 12.34 -13.15
CA THR A 380 -3.32 12.13 -12.17
C THR A 380 -4.63 11.76 -12.85
N ARG A 381 -4.96 12.38 -14.00
CA ARG A 381 -6.13 12.00 -14.81
C ARG A 381 -6.07 10.55 -15.25
N LEU A 382 -4.95 10.13 -15.85
CA LEU A 382 -4.76 8.74 -16.30
C LEU A 382 -4.82 7.75 -15.14
N PHE A 383 -4.22 8.08 -14.00
CA PHE A 383 -4.28 7.25 -12.80
C PHE A 383 -5.70 7.09 -12.28
N MET A 384 -6.46 8.19 -12.20
CA MET A 384 -7.84 8.17 -11.72
C MET A 384 -8.79 7.41 -12.65
N ASP A 385 -8.53 7.39 -13.95
CA ASP A 385 -9.30 6.60 -14.94
C ASP A 385 -9.22 5.09 -14.66
N ALA A 386 -8.10 4.63 -14.09
CA ALA A 386 -7.91 3.22 -13.71
C ALA A 386 -8.62 2.83 -12.40
N ILE A 387 -9.16 3.78 -11.63
CA ILE A 387 -9.74 3.51 -10.31
C ILE A 387 -11.19 3.02 -10.43
N GLN A 388 -11.43 1.77 -10.02
CA GLN A 388 -12.76 1.17 -9.94
C GLN A 388 -13.31 1.28 -8.50
N SER A 389 -14.16 2.28 -8.22
CA SER A 389 -14.77 2.44 -6.89
C SER A 389 -15.98 1.52 -6.70
N SER A 390 -15.90 0.59 -5.74
CA SER A 390 -16.94 -0.42 -5.51
C SER A 390 -17.96 -0.01 -4.44
N SER A 391 -17.58 0.85 -3.48
CA SER A 391 -18.49 1.32 -2.44
C SER A 391 -19.08 2.72 -2.74
N GLN A 392 -20.32 2.95 -2.31
CA GLN A 392 -20.97 4.26 -2.49
C GLN A 392 -20.18 5.41 -1.84
N LYS A 393 -19.52 5.15 -0.69
CA LYS A 393 -18.68 6.12 0.01
C LYS A 393 -17.41 6.47 -0.79
N GLU A 394 -16.71 5.47 -1.31
CA GLU A 394 -15.55 5.68 -2.19
C GLU A 394 -15.95 6.37 -3.50
N ARG A 395 -17.12 6.04 -4.03
CA ARG A 395 -17.64 6.67 -5.25
C ARG A 395 -17.86 8.18 -5.07
N SER A 396 -18.50 8.60 -3.97
CA SER A 396 -18.68 10.04 -3.68
C SER A 396 -17.34 10.76 -3.55
N LYS A 397 -16.39 10.14 -2.84
CA LYS A 397 -15.02 10.65 -2.70
C LYS A 397 -14.33 10.79 -4.07
N HIS A 398 -14.38 9.75 -4.88
CA HIS A 398 -13.77 9.73 -6.21
C HIS A 398 -14.36 10.82 -7.12
N ILE A 399 -15.69 11.00 -7.11
CA ILE A 399 -16.36 12.08 -7.86
C ILE A 399 -15.88 13.47 -7.42
N ALA A 400 -15.74 13.71 -6.11
CA ALA A 400 -15.22 14.98 -5.61
C ALA A 400 -13.81 15.27 -6.14
N LEU A 401 -12.93 14.27 -6.16
CA LEU A 401 -11.58 14.40 -6.70
C LEU A 401 -11.56 14.63 -8.21
N LEU A 402 -12.45 13.99 -8.98
CA LEU A 402 -12.56 14.24 -10.42
C LEU A 402 -12.97 15.68 -10.72
N HIS A 403 -13.88 16.25 -9.92
CA HIS A 403 -14.23 17.66 -10.01
C HIS A 403 -13.08 18.58 -9.61
N ALA A 404 -12.32 18.24 -8.56
CA ALA A 404 -11.13 19.00 -8.17
C ALA A 404 -10.09 19.01 -9.30
N LEU A 405 -9.84 17.85 -9.93
CA LEU A 405 -8.94 17.70 -11.05
C LEU A 405 -9.36 18.53 -12.28
N ASP A 406 -10.65 18.55 -12.64
CA ASP A 406 -11.14 19.41 -13.74
C ASP A 406 -10.92 20.90 -13.44
N HIS A 407 -11.20 21.34 -12.21
CA HIS A 407 -10.99 22.73 -11.82
C HIS A 407 -9.50 23.10 -11.75
N LEU A 408 -8.61 22.21 -11.31
CA LEU A 408 -7.16 22.40 -11.36
C LEU A 408 -6.64 22.52 -12.79
N TYR A 409 -7.11 21.67 -13.68
CA TYR A 409 -6.79 21.75 -15.10
C TYR A 409 -7.20 23.12 -15.69
N ARG A 410 -8.41 23.59 -15.39
CA ARG A 410 -8.89 24.90 -15.84
C ARG A 410 -8.10 26.05 -15.23
N LEU A 411 -7.70 25.94 -13.96
CA LEU A 411 -6.89 26.94 -13.28
C LEU A 411 -5.49 27.03 -13.92
N SER A 412 -4.81 25.90 -14.13
CA SER A 412 -3.50 25.87 -14.79
C SER A 412 -3.58 26.42 -16.21
N LYS A 413 -4.61 26.02 -16.98
CA LYS A 413 -4.85 26.53 -18.33
C LYS A 413 -5.06 28.04 -18.34
N ALA A 414 -5.90 28.57 -17.46
CA ALA A 414 -6.12 30.02 -17.36
C ALA A 414 -4.83 30.76 -16.99
N LEU A 415 -3.97 30.18 -16.15
CA LEU A 415 -2.69 30.76 -15.79
C LEU A 415 -1.71 30.78 -16.98
N ARG A 416 -1.72 29.76 -17.83
CA ARG A 416 -0.93 29.70 -19.08
C ARG A 416 -1.36 30.69 -20.15
N GLU A 417 -2.66 30.94 -20.25
CA GLU A 417 -3.26 31.94 -21.16
C GLU A 417 -2.81 33.38 -20.85
N GLN A 418 -2.03 33.58 -19.77
CA GLN A 418 -1.38 34.81 -19.30
C GLN A 418 -1.86 36.11 -19.95
N ASN A 419 -2.49 36.97 -19.15
CA ASN A 419 -2.68 38.37 -19.51
C ASN A 419 -1.53 39.20 -18.90
N PRO A 420 -0.51 39.62 -19.70
CA PRO A 420 0.78 40.11 -19.20
C PRO A 420 0.67 41.32 -18.27
N ASN A 421 -0.40 42.09 -18.42
CA ASN A 421 -0.63 43.33 -17.69
C ASN A 421 -1.75 43.24 -16.65
N ALA A 422 -2.43 42.08 -16.49
CA ALA A 422 -3.61 42.00 -15.65
C ALA A 422 -3.35 42.39 -14.18
N PHE A 423 -2.23 41.93 -13.61
CA PHE A 423 -1.81 42.30 -12.25
C PHE A 423 -1.49 43.80 -12.10
N GLN A 424 -1.00 44.43 -13.16
CA GLN A 424 -0.67 45.86 -13.18
C GLN A 424 -1.92 46.73 -13.41
N LEU A 425 -2.89 46.23 -14.19
CA LEU A 425 -4.14 46.93 -14.48
C LEU A 425 -5.14 46.86 -13.30
N GLN A 426 -5.02 45.86 -12.43
CA GLN A 426 -5.90 45.63 -11.28
C GLN A 426 -5.13 45.56 -9.95
N VAL A 427 -4.28 46.56 -9.67
CA VAL A 427 -3.35 46.57 -8.51
C VAL A 427 -4.04 46.28 -7.17
N THR A 428 -5.11 47.00 -6.84
CA THR A 428 -5.80 46.84 -5.54
C THR A 428 -6.41 45.45 -5.36
N LEU A 429 -6.97 44.87 -6.44
CA LEU A 429 -7.53 43.52 -6.39
C LEU A 429 -6.42 42.46 -6.31
N THR A 430 -5.34 42.68 -7.06
CA THR A 430 -4.16 41.82 -7.03
C THR A 430 -3.53 41.78 -5.64
N GLN A 431 -3.43 42.92 -4.95
CA GLN A 431 -2.89 42.97 -3.60
C GLN A 431 -3.77 42.22 -2.58
N LYS A 432 -5.09 42.43 -2.63
CA LYS A 432 -6.04 41.68 -1.79
C LYS A 432 -5.92 40.17 -2.03
N TRP A 433 -5.79 39.78 -3.30
CA TRP A 433 -5.64 38.38 -3.66
C TRP A 433 -4.32 37.79 -3.16
N LEU A 434 -3.21 38.53 -3.27
CA LEU A 434 -1.92 38.12 -2.75
C LEU A 434 -1.97 37.82 -1.24
N GLU A 435 -2.62 38.69 -0.45
CA GLU A 435 -2.80 38.47 1.00
C GLU A 435 -3.58 37.18 1.30
N VAL A 436 -4.57 36.84 0.47
CA VAL A 436 -5.31 35.58 0.60
C VAL A 436 -4.42 34.39 0.26
N LEU A 437 -3.66 34.46 -0.84
CA LEU A 437 -2.75 33.38 -1.24
C LEU A 437 -1.65 33.12 -0.20
N GLU A 438 -1.07 34.17 0.36
CA GLU A 438 -0.06 34.08 1.43
C GLU A 438 -0.65 33.42 2.68
N LYS A 439 -1.88 33.77 3.07
CA LYS A 439 -2.60 33.06 4.15
C LYS A 439 -2.82 31.59 3.82
N VAL A 440 -3.22 31.27 2.59
CA VAL A 440 -3.42 29.87 2.18
C VAL A 440 -2.10 29.08 2.25
N LEU A 441 -0.98 29.63 1.76
CA LEU A 441 0.32 28.96 1.82
C LEU A 441 0.78 28.64 3.26
N LEU A 442 0.38 29.45 4.25
CA LEU A 442 0.69 29.20 5.65
C LEU A 442 -0.06 27.99 6.23
N ILE A 443 -1.22 27.62 5.68
CA ILE A 443 -2.14 26.66 6.29
C ILE A 443 -2.47 25.46 5.40
N ILE A 444 -2.06 25.46 4.12
CA ILE A 444 -2.34 24.39 3.15
C ILE A 444 -1.65 23.06 3.48
N ASP A 445 -0.58 23.10 4.28
CA ASP A 445 0.13 21.92 4.80
C ASP A 445 -0.57 21.28 6.01
N GLU A 446 -1.55 21.96 6.60
CA GLU A 446 -2.36 21.44 7.70
C GLU A 446 -3.63 20.82 7.13
N ASP A 447 -3.61 19.50 6.86
CA ASP A 447 -4.73 18.78 6.21
C ASP A 447 -6.08 19.14 6.82
N GLU A 448 -6.19 19.28 8.14
CA GLU A 448 -7.46 19.55 8.81
C GLU A 448 -8.10 20.91 8.48
N ARG A 449 -7.37 21.82 7.81
CA ARG A 449 -7.76 23.20 7.53
C ARG A 449 -8.18 23.46 6.09
N LEU A 450 -8.22 22.45 5.22
CA LEU A 450 -8.80 22.61 3.88
C LEU A 450 -10.23 23.18 3.87
N PRO A 451 -11.13 22.86 4.82
CA PRO A 451 -12.44 23.53 4.91
C PRO A 451 -12.36 25.03 5.21
N GLU A 452 -11.38 25.47 6.01
CA GLU A 452 -11.13 26.88 6.29
C GLU A 452 -10.62 27.60 5.03
N ILE A 453 -9.67 26.99 4.32
CA ILE A 453 -9.16 27.49 3.03
C ILE A 453 -10.31 27.62 2.01
N ALA A 454 -11.16 26.60 1.90
CA ALA A 454 -12.30 26.60 0.98
C ALA A 454 -13.27 27.75 1.30
N THR A 455 -13.54 28.01 2.58
CA THR A 455 -14.41 29.11 3.03
C THR A 455 -13.80 30.47 2.72
N LEU A 456 -12.51 30.66 3.00
CA LEU A 456 -11.79 31.90 2.67
C LEU A 456 -11.84 32.19 1.16
N LEU A 457 -11.63 31.17 0.34
CA LEU A 457 -11.66 31.28 -1.12
C LEU A 457 -13.07 31.47 -1.67
N GLU A 458 -14.10 30.93 -1.01
CA GLU A 458 -15.51 31.14 -1.36
C GLU A 458 -15.91 32.61 -1.21
N VAL A 459 -15.58 33.19 -0.05
CA VAL A 459 -15.81 34.62 0.23
C VAL A 459 -15.07 35.47 -0.80
N THR A 460 -13.79 35.17 -1.03
CA THR A 460 -12.95 35.90 -1.99
C THR A 460 -13.50 35.81 -3.42
N SER A 461 -13.95 34.62 -3.85
CA SER A 461 -14.57 34.42 -5.17
C SER A 461 -15.88 35.18 -5.31
N SER A 462 -16.68 35.25 -4.24
CA SER A 462 -17.97 35.96 -4.22
C SER A 462 -17.77 37.47 -4.30
N GLU A 463 -16.80 38.00 -3.53
CA GLU A 463 -16.41 39.41 -3.59
C GLU A 463 -15.87 39.79 -4.98
N MET A 464 -15.00 38.95 -5.56
CA MET A 464 -14.46 39.16 -6.90
C MET A 464 -15.58 39.20 -7.95
N ALA A 465 -16.54 38.29 -7.87
CA ALA A 465 -17.67 38.23 -8.78
C ALA A 465 -18.58 39.47 -8.67
N ALA A 466 -18.72 40.06 -7.47
CA ALA A 466 -19.45 41.32 -7.26
C ALA A 466 -18.67 42.49 -7.88
N VAL A 467 -17.38 42.63 -7.54
CA VAL A 467 -16.50 43.68 -8.10
C VAL A 467 -16.46 43.63 -9.63
N ARG A 468 -16.45 42.41 -10.21
CA ARG A 468 -16.49 42.21 -11.66
C ARG A 468 -17.75 42.80 -12.29
N ARG A 469 -18.92 42.60 -11.68
CA ARG A 469 -20.20 43.13 -12.20
C ARG A 469 -20.19 44.65 -12.18
N ASP A 470 -19.76 45.24 -11.08
CA ASP A 470 -19.80 46.70 -10.87
C ASP A 470 -18.75 47.42 -11.73
N LYS A 471 -17.49 46.98 -11.68
CA LYS A 471 -16.40 47.64 -12.42
C LYS A 471 -16.50 47.48 -13.93
N ARG A 472 -17.07 46.36 -14.42
CA ARG A 472 -17.20 46.14 -15.87
C ARG A 472 -18.08 47.21 -16.52
N ASN A 473 -19.22 47.52 -15.91
CA ASN A 473 -20.11 48.58 -16.42
C ASN A 473 -19.44 49.95 -16.30
N ALA A 474 -18.84 50.24 -15.14
CA ALA A 474 -18.15 51.50 -14.91
C ALA A 474 -17.00 51.76 -15.91
N TYR A 475 -16.24 50.73 -16.34
CA TYR A 475 -15.20 50.93 -17.34
C TYR A 475 -15.75 51.39 -18.69
N PHE A 476 -16.89 50.87 -19.12
CA PHE A 476 -17.51 51.27 -20.39
C PHE A 476 -18.22 52.63 -20.28
N GLU A 477 -18.84 52.95 -19.14
CA GLU A 477 -19.41 54.28 -18.89
C GLU A 477 -18.34 55.37 -18.97
N HIS A 478 -17.19 55.18 -18.30
CA HIS A 478 -16.07 56.11 -18.38
C HIS A 478 -15.49 56.26 -19.80
N THR A 479 -15.63 55.26 -20.67
CA THR A 479 -15.25 55.39 -22.09
C THR A 479 -16.26 56.25 -22.86
N VAL A 480 -17.55 56.12 -22.59
CA VAL A 480 -18.59 57.00 -23.17
C VAL A 480 -18.39 58.45 -22.72
N GLU A 481 -17.95 58.65 -21.47
CA GLU A 481 -17.62 59.97 -20.91
C GLU A 481 -16.26 60.53 -21.38
N ASN A 482 -15.53 59.83 -22.25
CA ASN A 482 -14.17 60.18 -22.70
C ASN A 482 -13.12 60.31 -21.58
N VAL A 483 -13.35 59.65 -20.44
CA VAL A 483 -12.42 59.63 -19.30
C VAL A 483 -11.32 58.57 -19.50
N VAL A 484 -11.64 57.46 -20.19
CA VAL A 484 -10.70 56.36 -20.48
C VAL A 484 -10.86 55.88 -21.91
N GLU A 485 -9.75 55.74 -22.64
CA GLU A 485 -9.76 55.17 -24.00
C GLU A 485 -10.34 53.75 -24.02
N LEU A 486 -11.09 53.42 -25.08
CA LEU A 486 -11.77 52.13 -25.23
C LEU A 486 -10.82 50.94 -25.10
N GLU A 487 -9.64 51.01 -25.71
CA GLU A 487 -8.64 49.93 -25.65
C GLU A 487 -8.14 49.67 -24.22
N THR A 488 -7.94 50.73 -23.45
CA THR A 488 -7.57 50.64 -22.03
C THR A 488 -8.72 50.07 -21.19
N ALA A 489 -9.96 50.46 -21.45
CA ALA A 489 -11.14 49.93 -20.78
C ALA A 489 -11.32 48.42 -21.07
N VAL A 490 -11.19 48.01 -22.33
CA VAL A 490 -11.23 46.59 -22.74
C VAL A 490 -10.13 45.79 -22.03
N SER A 491 -8.89 46.27 -22.04
CA SER A 491 -7.76 45.62 -21.35
C SER A 491 -8.02 45.44 -19.85
N LYS A 492 -8.61 46.45 -19.18
CA LYS A 492 -8.99 46.37 -17.75
C LYS A 492 -10.10 45.35 -17.50
N VAL A 493 -11.07 45.24 -18.40
CA VAL A 493 -12.16 44.25 -18.32
C VAL A 493 -11.62 42.83 -18.54
N GLU A 494 -10.74 42.63 -19.51
CA GLU A 494 -10.09 41.33 -19.75
C GLU A 494 -9.25 40.89 -18.55
N ALA A 495 -8.46 41.79 -17.97
CA ALA A 495 -7.71 41.55 -16.74
C ALA A 495 -8.63 41.14 -15.58
N LEU A 496 -9.77 41.82 -15.45
CA LEU A 496 -10.78 41.55 -14.42
C LEU A 496 -11.42 40.17 -14.59
N LEU A 497 -11.79 39.81 -15.82
CA LEU A 497 -12.37 38.50 -16.16
C LEU A 497 -11.38 37.36 -15.96
N TRP A 498 -10.11 37.61 -16.28
CA TRP A 498 -9.04 36.65 -16.09
C TRP A 498 -8.78 36.37 -14.60
N LEU A 499 -8.65 37.42 -13.77
CA LEU A 499 -8.51 37.28 -12.32
C LEU A 499 -9.70 36.54 -11.69
N ASP A 500 -10.93 36.91 -12.06
CA ASP A 500 -12.14 36.23 -11.58
C ASP A 500 -12.14 34.73 -11.91
N ARG A 501 -11.71 34.36 -13.12
CA ARG A 501 -11.59 32.95 -13.54
C ARG A 501 -10.57 32.18 -12.69
N LEU A 502 -9.41 32.78 -12.39
CA LEU A 502 -8.40 32.16 -11.54
C LEU A 502 -8.93 31.93 -10.12
N ILE A 503 -9.52 32.96 -9.51
CA ILE A 503 -10.06 32.87 -8.14
C ILE A 503 -11.18 31.83 -8.07
N TYR A 504 -12.09 31.83 -9.05
CA TYR A 504 -13.20 30.88 -9.11
C TYR A 504 -12.72 29.43 -9.21
N HIS A 505 -11.81 29.11 -10.13
CA HIS A 505 -11.32 27.73 -10.27
C HIS A 505 -10.46 27.29 -9.09
N TYR A 506 -9.76 28.23 -8.44
CA TYR A 506 -9.05 27.91 -7.21
C TYR A 506 -10.02 27.57 -6.06
N TRP A 507 -11.01 28.41 -5.81
CA TRP A 507 -12.08 28.11 -4.83
C TRP A 507 -12.75 26.77 -5.12
N ARG A 508 -13.15 26.52 -6.36
CA ARG A 508 -13.85 25.27 -6.72
C ARG A 508 -12.97 24.04 -6.52
N THR A 509 -11.67 24.15 -6.76
CA THR A 509 -10.70 23.09 -6.45
C THR A 509 -10.70 22.79 -4.96
N THR A 510 -10.45 23.80 -4.12
CA THR A 510 -10.30 23.63 -2.67
C THR A 510 -11.60 23.22 -2.00
N ALA A 511 -12.76 23.70 -2.47
CA ALA A 511 -14.07 23.26 -2.01
C ALA A 511 -14.29 21.75 -2.23
N ARG A 512 -13.86 21.21 -3.38
CA ARG A 512 -13.96 19.77 -3.67
C ARG A 512 -12.97 18.93 -2.87
N LEU A 513 -11.76 19.44 -2.64
CA LEU A 513 -10.80 18.81 -1.72
C LEU A 513 -11.30 18.83 -0.26
N ALA A 514 -11.96 19.90 0.18
CA ALA A 514 -12.60 19.95 1.49
C ALA A 514 -13.78 18.98 1.61
N GLU A 515 -14.62 18.86 0.56
CA GLU A 515 -15.71 17.89 0.49
C GLU A 515 -15.21 16.45 0.72
N TYR A 516 -14.10 16.07 0.06
CA TYR A 516 -13.42 14.79 0.27
C TYR A 516 -13.13 14.49 1.75
N GLN A 517 -12.60 15.48 2.48
CA GLN A 517 -12.26 15.34 3.89
C GLN A 517 -13.48 15.25 4.80
N THR A 518 -14.53 16.04 4.52
CA THR A 518 -15.76 16.01 5.33
C THR A 518 -16.48 14.66 5.25
N VAL A 519 -16.49 14.02 4.08
CA VAL A 519 -17.00 12.65 3.89
C VAL A 519 -16.16 11.65 4.70
N THR A 520 -14.86 11.89 4.82
CA THR A 520 -13.95 11.08 5.65
C THR A 520 -14.25 11.22 7.14
N LYS A 521 -14.44 12.45 7.65
CA LYS A 521 -14.76 12.73 9.06
C LYS A 521 -16.15 12.22 9.48
N LYS A 522 -17.20 12.45 8.68
CA LYS A 522 -18.55 11.90 8.96
C LYS A 522 -18.55 10.37 9.05
N GLY A 523 -17.74 9.70 8.22
CA GLY A 523 -17.59 8.25 8.29
C GLY A 523 -17.01 7.75 9.61
N ARG A 524 -16.07 8.48 10.21
CA ARG A 524 -15.47 8.13 11.52
C ARG A 524 -16.46 8.33 12.68
N HIS A 525 -17.31 9.36 12.63
CA HIS A 525 -18.31 9.60 13.68
C HIS A 525 -19.46 8.59 13.67
N VAL A 526 -19.97 8.20 12.49
CA VAL A 526 -21.03 7.18 12.40
C VAL A 526 -20.53 5.79 12.83
N GLU A 527 -19.26 5.45 12.57
CA GLU A 527 -18.64 4.23 13.11
C GLU A 527 -18.40 4.31 14.62
N ALA A 528 -18.12 5.49 15.18
CA ALA A 528 -17.99 5.69 16.63
C ALA A 528 -19.34 5.55 17.35
N GLU A 529 -20.40 6.16 16.84
CA GLU A 529 -21.75 6.05 17.40
C GLU A 529 -22.29 4.61 17.34
N LYS A 530 -22.05 3.90 16.23
CA LYS A 530 -22.39 2.47 16.14
C LYS A 530 -21.59 1.57 17.10
N ASN A 531 -20.32 1.88 17.35
CA ASN A 531 -19.54 1.15 18.36
C ASN A 531 -19.99 1.46 19.79
N THR A 532 -20.63 2.60 20.03
CA THR A 532 -21.15 2.97 21.37
C THR A 532 -22.50 2.30 21.63
N ALA A 533 -23.34 2.18 20.60
CA ALA A 533 -24.65 1.50 20.67
C ALA A 533 -24.59 -0.05 20.68
N ILE A 534 -23.38 -0.65 20.63
CA ILE A 534 -23.17 -2.11 20.76
C ILE A 534 -22.57 -2.45 22.14
N VAL A 535 -22.23 -1.43 22.94
CA VAL A 535 -21.66 -1.58 24.30
C VAL A 535 -22.68 -1.18 25.40
N GLU A 536 -23.87 -0.73 25.01
CA GLU A 536 -25.08 -0.70 25.85
C GLU A 536 -26.03 -1.82 25.41
#